data_AF-A0AAV4DGL1-F1
#
_entry.id   AF-A0AAV4DGL1-F1
#
_cell.length_a   1.000
_cell.length_b   1.000
_cell.length_c   1.000
_cell.angle_alpha   90.00
_cell.angle_beta   90.00
_cell.angle_gamma   90.00
#
_symmetry.space_group_name_H-M   'P 1'
#
loop_
_entity.id
_entity.type
_entity.pdbx_description
1 polymer ?
#
loop_
_entity_poly.entity_id
_entity_poly.type
_entity_poly.pdbx_seq_one_letter_code
_entity_poly.pdbx_strand_id
1 'polypeptide(L)' 'MPDVEFIVNGTPLTLTSEEYIIKLDNLCFSIFYGMKRFPRGTDPYWILGTAFMRTYYTVFDKGNRRIGFAKAKP' A
#
# COMPACT_ATOMS: atom_id res chain seq x y z
N MET A 1 11.57 8.37 -8.77
CA MET A 1 11.31 6.92 -8.84
C MET A 1 9.97 6.72 -9.55
N PRO A 2 9.67 5.54 -10.13
CA PRO A 2 8.42 5.35 -10.89
C PRO A 2 7.20 5.25 -9.97
N ASP A 3 6.01 5.46 -10.51
CA ASP A 3 4.77 5.17 -9.80
C ASP A 3 4.61 3.66 -9.61
N VAL A 4 3.99 3.25 -8.50
CA VAL A 4 3.72 1.84 -8.19
C VAL A 4 2.21 1.64 -8.18
N GLU A 5 1.73 0.71 -9.00
CA GLU A 5 0.30 0.46 -9.15
C GLU A 5 -0.10 -0.89 -8.57
N PHE A 6 -1.12 -0.87 -7.71
CA PHE A 6 -1.77 -2.07 -7.20
C PHE A 6 -3.09 -2.27 -7.93
N ILE A 7 -3.21 -3.37 -8.68
CA ILE A 7 -4.48 -3.72 -9.34
C ILE A 7 -5.32 -4.55 -8.38
N VAL A 8 -6.40 -3.97 -7.85
CA VAL A 8 -7.33 -4.64 -6.94
C VAL A 8 -8.69 -4.74 -7.62
N ASN A 9 -9.13 -5.98 -7.87
CA ASN A 9 -10.39 -6.25 -8.57
C ASN A 9 -10.53 -5.47 -9.90
N GLY A 10 -9.44 -5.41 -10.67
CA GLY A 10 -9.37 -4.67 -11.95
C GLY A 10 -9.27 -3.15 -11.82
N THR A 11 -9.35 -2.59 -10.61
CA THR A 11 -9.20 -1.14 -10.38
C THR A 11 -7.75 -0.82 -10.02
N PRO A 12 -7.09 0.11 -10.74
CA PRO A 12 -5.76 0.55 -10.38
C PRO A 12 -5.76 1.47 -9.16
N LEU A 13 -4.90 1.17 -8.19
CA LEU A 13 -4.62 1.98 -7.00
C LEU A 13 -3.14 2.37 -7.02
N THR A 14 -2.85 3.52 -7.61
CA THR A 14 -1.49 4.05 -7.81
C THR A 14 -0.96 4.77 -6.57
N LEU A 15 0.29 4.48 -6.22
CA LEU A 15 1.12 5.27 -5.32
C LEU A 15 2.14 6.06 -6.14
N THR A 16 2.14 7.38 -6.04
CA THR A 16 3.19 8.22 -6.64
C THR A 16 4.49 8.10 -5.85
N SER A 17 5.60 8.52 -6.44
CA SER A 17 6.88 8.50 -5.74
C SER A 17 6.90 9.32 -4.45
N GLU A 18 6.15 10.42 -4.36
CA GLU A 18 6.03 11.20 -3.11
C GLU A 18 5.28 10.44 -2.02
N GLU A 19 4.35 9.56 -2.39
CA GLU A 19 3.49 8.84 -1.46
C GLU A 19 4.22 7.67 -0.77
N TYR A 20 5.20 7.04 -1.44
CA TYR A 20 5.94 5.89 -0.88
C TYR A 20 7.41 6.19 -0.49
N ILE A 21 7.92 7.38 -0.77
CA ILE A 21 9.25 7.80 -0.32
C ILE A 21 9.14 8.63 0.96
N ILE A 22 9.80 8.19 2.02
CA ILE A 22 10.02 8.99 3.23
C ILE A 22 11.27 9.83 3.05
N LYS A 23 11.15 11.14 3.25
CA LYS A 23 12.27 12.08 3.27
C LYS A 23 12.62 12.38 4.73
N LEU A 24 13.88 12.16 5.10
CA LEU A 24 14.43 12.48 6.42
C LEU A 24 15.73 13.23 6.23
N ASP A 25 15.73 14.53 6.54
CA ASP A 25 16.82 15.46 6.26
C ASP A 25 17.28 15.38 4.79
N ASN A 26 18.54 14.98 4.57
CA ASN A 26 19.14 14.84 3.24
C ASN A 26 19.04 13.41 2.68
N LEU A 27 18.27 12.53 3.33
CA LEU A 27 18.12 11.11 2.94
C LEU A 27 16.68 10.82 2.49
N CYS A 28 16.58 9.91 1.51
CA CYS A 28 15.32 9.42 0.97
C CYS A 28 15.26 7.90 1.12
N PHE A 29 14.17 7.40 1.70
CA PHE A 29 13.95 5.98 1.93
C PHE A 29 12.68 5.53 1.21
N SER A 30 12.78 4.45 0.44
CA SER A 30 11.60 3.70 0.03
C SER A 30 11.06 2.94 1.22
N ILE A 31 9.76 2.99 1.45
CA ILE A 31 9.11 2.18 2.49
C ILE A 31 8.91 0.72 2.08
N PHE A 32 9.18 0.38 0.82
CA PHE A 32 9.08 -1.00 0.36
C PHE A 32 10.22 -1.80 0.98
N TYR A 33 9.88 -2.83 1.74
CA TYR A 33 10.84 -3.73 2.36
C TYR A 33 10.48 -5.19 2.08
N GLY A 34 11.49 -5.99 1.76
CA GLY A 34 11.33 -7.43 1.61
C GLY A 34 11.11 -8.09 2.97
N MET A 35 10.11 -8.96 3.07
CA MET A 35 9.85 -9.76 4.26
C MET A 35 10.32 -11.20 4.06
N LYS A 36 10.86 -11.81 5.13
CA LYS A 36 11.07 -13.26 5.14
C LYS A 36 9.71 -13.95 5.03
N ARG A 37 9.67 -15.02 4.23
CA ARG A 37 8.48 -15.85 4.02
C ARG A 37 7.94 -16.33 5.38
N PHE A 38 6.62 -16.23 5.59
CA PHE A 38 6.02 -16.79 6.80
C PHE A 38 6.17 -18.33 6.79
N PRO A 39 6.34 -18.98 7.96
CA PRO A 39 6.48 -20.44 8.04
C PRO A 39 5.26 -21.22 7.54
N ARG A 40 4.11 -20.56 7.38
CA ARG A 40 2.84 -21.14 6.94
C ARG A 40 2.28 -20.32 5.78
N GLY A 41 2.58 -20.76 4.56
CA GLY A 41 2.05 -20.16 3.33
C GLY A 41 3.08 -20.17 2.21
N THR A 42 2.73 -20.80 1.09
CA THR A 42 3.56 -20.86 -0.10
C THR A 42 3.49 -19.59 -0.95
N ASP A 43 2.49 -18.74 -0.71
CA ASP A 43 2.15 -17.71 -1.68
C ASP A 43 2.79 -16.37 -1.32
N PRO A 44 3.32 -15.63 -2.31
CA PRO A 44 3.79 -14.27 -2.09
C PRO A 44 2.61 -13.40 -1.67
N TYR A 45 2.79 -12.63 -0.60
CA TYR A 45 1.80 -11.71 -0.09
C TYR A 45 2.41 -10.31 0.05
N TRP A 46 1.55 -9.30 -0.06
CA TRP A 46 1.91 -7.91 0.17
C TRP A 46 1.23 -7.43 1.44
N ILE A 47 1.93 -6.63 2.24
CA ILE A 47 1.34 -5.87 3.33
C ILE A 47 1.16 -4.44 2.85
N LEU A 48 -0.09 -4.02 2.66
CA LEU A 48 -0.42 -2.64 2.29
C LEU A 48 -0.45 -1.79 3.56
N GLY A 49 0.74 -1.28 3.92
CA GLY A 49 0.98 -0.56 5.16
C GLY A 49 0.69 0.94 5.10
N THR A 50 1.44 1.70 5.90
CA THR A 50 1.15 3.11 6.22
C THR A 50 1.08 4.04 5.02
N ALA A 51 1.92 3.91 3.99
CA ALA A 51 1.77 4.79 2.82
C ALA A 51 0.50 4.51 2.04
N PHE A 52 0.17 3.23 1.81
CA PHE A 52 -1.06 2.89 1.13
C PHE A 52 -2.27 3.41 1.91
N MET A 53 -2.28 3.24 3.24
CA MET A 53 -3.36 3.73 4.10
C MET A 53 -3.41 5.27 4.24
N ARG A 54 -2.28 5.97 4.08
CA ARG A 54 -2.23 7.44 4.03
C ARG A 54 -2.79 7.97 2.72
N THR A 55 -2.47 7.30 1.62
CA THR A 55 -2.92 7.68 0.28
C THR A 55 -4.37 7.30 0.02
N TYR A 56 -4.82 6.15 0.54
CA TYR A 56 -6.15 5.62 0.32
C TYR A 56 -6.89 5.47 1.64
N TYR A 57 -7.98 6.23 1.78
CA TYR A 57 -8.97 5.99 2.81
C TYR A 57 -9.54 4.59 2.62
N THR A 58 -9.54 3.81 3.70
CA THR A 58 -9.87 2.38 3.67
C THR A 58 -11.05 2.12 4.61
N VAL A 59 -12.13 1.55 4.07
CA VAL A 59 -13.30 1.12 4.85
C VAL A 59 -13.28 -0.39 5.02
N PHE A 60 -13.33 -0.85 6.26
CA PHE A 60 -13.45 -2.26 6.60
C PHE A 60 -14.91 -2.61 6.91
N ASP A 61 -15.64 -3.11 5.91
CA ASP A 61 -17.04 -3.50 6.05
C ASP A 61 -17.13 -4.98 6.42
N LYS A 62 -17.10 -5.25 7.73
CA LYS A 62 -17.17 -6.61 8.27
C LYS A 62 -18.50 -7.30 7.96
N GLY A 63 -19.61 -6.55 7.97
CA GLY A 63 -20.95 -7.09 7.73
C GLY A 63 -21.09 -7.68 6.33
N ASN A 64 -20.53 -6.99 5.32
CA ASN A 64 -20.52 -7.46 3.93
C ASN A 64 -19.23 -8.18 3.52
N ARG A 65 -18.29 -8.40 4.45
CA ARG A 65 -16.98 -9.04 4.22
C ARG A 65 -16.20 -8.42 3.06
N ARG A 66 -16.14 -7.09 2.99
CA ARG A 66 -15.45 -6.36 1.92
C ARG A 66 -14.62 -5.21 2.46
N ILE A 67 -13.67 -4.78 1.64
CA ILE A 67 -12.85 -3.60 1.88
C ILE A 67 -13.11 -2.61 0.75
N GLY A 68 -13.31 -1.34 1.10
CA GLY A 68 -13.46 -0.25 0.13
C GLY A 68 -12.26 0.68 0.20
N PHE A 69 -11.85 1.19 -0.96
CA PHE A 69 -10.75 2.16 -1.09
C PHE A 69 -11.25 3.41 -1.80
N ALA A 70 -10.79 4.58 -1.35
CA ALA A 70 -10.95 5.85 -2.04
C ALA A 70 -9.71 6.70 -1.80
N LYS A 71 -9.37 7.64 -2.69
CA LYS A 71 -8.27 8.57 -2.41
C LYS A 71 -8.57 9.36 -1.13
N ALA A 72 -7.59 9.40 -0.24
CA ALA A 72 -7.69 10.19 0.98
C ALA A 72 -7.75 11.68 0.63
N LYS A 73 -8.40 12.47 1.50
CA LYS A 73 -8.32 13.93 1.38
C LYS A 73 -6.91 14.39 1.79
N PRO A 74 -6.37 15.42 1.11
CA PRO A 74 -5.11 16.03 1.50
C PRO A 74 -5.16 16.65 2.90
#